data_AF-A0A1W1EJN7-F1
#
_entry.id   AF-A0A1W1EJN7-F1
#
_cell.length_a   1.000
_cell.length_b   1.000
_cell.length_c   1.000
_cell.angle_alpha   90.00
_cell.angle_beta   90.00
_cell.angle_gamma   90.00
#
_symmetry.space_group_name_H-M   'P 1'
#
loop_
_entity.id
_entity.type
_entity.pdbx_description
1 polymer ?
#
loop_
_entity_poly.entity_id
_entity_poly.type
_entity_poly.pdbx_seq_one_letter_code
_entity_poly.pdbx_strand_id
1 'polypeptide(L)'
;MTKEKLFNKVKNRGIFWSYSKEITYKQAGDKLFLEYLLKYGDFDDLIWAFKLYSKDVIKQVWEQKLKDDKRFIKLNLMLARLFFGMDVESSYFKEVKNARFEKLKMFAS
;
A
#
# COMPACT_ATOMS: atom_id res chain seq x y z
N MET A 1 11.47 -17.14 -0.31
CA MET A 1 10.03 -16.78 -0.20
C MET A 1 9.48 -16.60 -1.61
N THR A 2 8.25 -17.03 -1.93
CA THR A 2 7.57 -16.72 -3.22
C THR A 2 6.40 -15.76 -2.98
N LYS A 3 5.87 -15.13 -4.05
CA LYS A 3 4.72 -14.20 -3.95
C LYS A 3 3.50 -14.87 -3.32
N GLU A 4 3.15 -16.07 -3.76
CA GLU A 4 2.04 -16.87 -3.21
C GLU A 4 2.27 -17.26 -1.74
N LYS A 5 3.52 -17.62 -1.37
CA LYS A 5 3.85 -17.93 0.03
C LYS A 5 3.71 -16.71 0.92
N LEU A 6 4.16 -15.54 0.47
CA LEU A 6 3.98 -14.29 1.22
C LEU A 6 2.50 -13.95 1.35
N PHE A 7 1.73 -14.07 0.26
CA PHE A 7 0.27 -13.85 0.27
C PHE A 7 -0.43 -14.75 1.27
N ASN A 8 -0.14 -16.05 1.29
CA ASN A 8 -0.75 -16.97 2.24
C ASN A 8 -0.34 -16.66 3.69
N LYS A 9 0.92 -16.26 3.92
CA LYS A 9 1.40 -15.83 5.25
C LYS A 9 0.62 -14.62 5.77
N VAL A 10 0.45 -13.56 4.97
CA VAL A 10 -0.34 -12.39 5.39
C VAL A 10 -1.84 -12.68 5.46
N LYS A 11 -2.38 -13.54 4.57
CA LYS A 11 -3.78 -13.97 4.62
C LYS A 11 -4.10 -14.68 5.93
N ASN A 12 -3.25 -15.60 6.37
CA ASN A 12 -3.44 -16.35 7.60
C ASN A 12 -3.39 -15.47 8.86
N ARG A 13 -2.76 -14.29 8.79
CA ARG A 13 -2.79 -13.26 9.85
C ARG A 13 -4.04 -12.37 9.83
N GLY A 14 -4.93 -12.54 8.85
CA GLY A 14 -6.17 -11.77 8.77
C GLY A 14 -6.04 -10.41 8.11
N ILE A 15 -4.96 -10.12 7.38
CA ILE A 15 -4.77 -8.83 6.70
C ILE A 15 -5.90 -8.55 5.69
N PHE A 16 -6.48 -9.59 5.08
CA PHE A 16 -7.60 -9.49 4.15
C PHE A 16 -8.98 -9.63 4.82
N TRP A 17 -9.18 -9.06 6.01
CA TRP A 17 -10.41 -9.17 6.81
C TRP A 17 -11.71 -8.76 6.08
N SER A 18 -11.60 -7.94 5.04
CA SER A 18 -12.72 -7.48 4.20
C SER A 18 -13.04 -8.40 3.02
N TYR A 19 -12.25 -9.45 2.78
CA TYR A 19 -12.41 -10.39 1.68
C TYR A 19 -12.76 -11.80 2.16
N SER A 20 -13.23 -12.64 1.22
CA SER A 20 -13.46 -14.06 1.48
C SER A 20 -12.18 -14.73 2.00
N LYS A 21 -12.32 -15.61 3.00
CA LYS A 21 -11.22 -16.43 3.53
C LYS A 21 -10.57 -17.31 2.45
N GLU A 22 -11.35 -17.65 1.43
CA GLU A 22 -10.93 -18.48 0.30
C GLU A 22 -10.24 -17.69 -0.81
N ILE A 23 -10.06 -16.37 -0.64
CA ILE A 23 -9.36 -15.55 -1.64
C ILE A 23 -7.98 -16.15 -1.93
N THR A 24 -7.73 -16.34 -3.22
CA THR A 24 -6.46 -16.81 -3.75
C THR A 24 -5.63 -15.63 -4.25
N TYR A 25 -4.33 -15.81 -4.31
CA TYR A 25 -3.42 -14.80 -4.85
C TYR A 25 -3.77 -14.43 -6.30
N LYS A 26 -4.19 -15.40 -7.12
CA LYS A 26 -4.64 -15.15 -8.51
C LYS A 26 -5.88 -14.27 -8.59
N GLN A 27 -6.84 -14.45 -7.67
CA GLN A 27 -8.05 -13.62 -7.61
C GLN A 27 -7.77 -12.21 -7.09
N ALA A 28 -6.89 -12.08 -6.09
CA ALA A 28 -6.50 -10.77 -5.56
C ALA A 28 -5.69 -9.97 -6.60
N GLY A 29 -4.74 -10.64 -7.25
CA GLY A 29 -3.76 -10.01 -8.12
C GLY A 29 -2.74 -9.14 -7.37
N ASP A 30 -1.70 -8.72 -8.09
CA ASP A 30 -0.57 -7.99 -7.52
C ASP A 30 -0.98 -6.65 -6.90
N LYS A 31 -1.88 -5.93 -7.58
CA LYS A 31 -2.28 -4.58 -7.15
C LYS A 31 -3.01 -4.59 -5.82
N LEU A 32 -3.98 -5.49 -5.63
CA LEU A 32 -4.73 -5.59 -4.38
C LEU A 32 -3.83 -6.12 -3.26
N PHE A 33 -3.03 -7.14 -3.56
CA PHE A 33 -2.11 -7.70 -2.58
C PHE A 33 -1.13 -6.63 -2.08
N LEU A 34 -0.46 -5.92 -2.97
CA LEU A 34 0.47 -4.84 -2.61
C LEU A 34 -0.21 -3.72 -1.85
N GLU A 35 -1.44 -3.35 -2.22
CA GLU A 35 -2.20 -2.33 -1.47
C GLU A 35 -2.40 -2.74 0.00
N TYR A 36 -2.84 -3.97 0.25
CA TYR A 36 -3.07 -4.48 1.61
C TYR A 36 -1.77 -4.71 2.37
N LEU A 37 -0.74 -5.21 1.68
CA LEU A 37 0.58 -5.44 2.25
C LEU A 37 1.23 -4.13 2.69
N LEU A 38 1.12 -3.07 1.88
CA LEU A 38 1.62 -1.75 2.23
C LEU A 38 0.86 -1.12 3.40
N LYS A 39 -0.46 -1.36 3.50
CA LYS A 39 -1.33 -0.81 4.57
C LYS A 39 -1.13 -1.47 5.92
N TYR A 40 -1.06 -2.79 5.93
CA TYR A 40 -1.24 -3.61 7.14
C TYR A 40 -0.19 -4.70 7.31
N GLY A 41 0.75 -4.84 6.37
CA GLY A 41 1.86 -5.78 6.51
C GLY A 41 2.87 -5.32 7.55
N ASP A 42 3.53 -6.28 8.18
CA ASP A 42 4.61 -6.00 9.11
C ASP A 42 5.88 -5.62 8.34
N PHE A 43 6.87 -5.04 9.03
CA PHE A 43 8.11 -4.58 8.41
C PHE A 43 8.84 -5.68 7.64
N ASP A 44 8.90 -6.90 8.19
CA ASP A 44 9.50 -8.06 7.52
C ASP A 44 8.77 -8.43 6.21
N ASP A 45 7.46 -8.25 6.17
CA ASP A 45 6.68 -8.53 4.96
C ASP A 45 6.91 -7.48 3.89
N LEU A 46 7.09 -6.22 4.29
CA LEU A 46 7.51 -5.15 3.39
C LEU A 46 8.88 -5.45 2.80
N ILE A 47 9.86 -5.88 3.60
CA ILE A 47 11.18 -6.32 3.08
C ILE A 47 11.00 -7.40 2.01
N TRP A 48 10.15 -8.41 2.27
CA TRP A 48 9.88 -9.44 1.28
C TRP A 48 9.18 -8.90 0.03
N ALA A 49 8.28 -7.92 0.17
CA ALA A 49 7.65 -7.25 -0.96
C ALA A 49 8.69 -6.59 -1.88
N PHE A 50 9.60 -5.81 -1.31
CA PHE A 50 10.66 -5.11 -2.07
C PHE A 50 11.72 -6.05 -2.65
N LYS A 51 11.81 -7.30 -2.17
CA LYS A 51 12.61 -8.37 -2.78
C LYS A 51 11.89 -9.09 -3.93
N LEU A 52 10.55 -9.13 -3.90
CA LEU A 52 9.72 -9.90 -4.83
C LEU A 52 9.13 -9.07 -5.98
N TYR A 53 9.07 -7.75 -5.82
CA TYR A 53 8.55 -6.81 -6.80
C TYR A 53 9.57 -5.70 -7.05
N SER A 54 9.58 -5.16 -8.26
CA SER A 54 10.38 -3.97 -8.54
C SER A 54 9.87 -2.78 -7.73
N LYS A 55 10.81 -1.92 -7.33
CA LYS A 55 10.52 -0.69 -6.58
C LYS A 55 9.47 0.17 -7.28
N ASP A 56 9.49 0.23 -8.61
CA ASP A 56 8.55 1.02 -9.42
C ASP A 56 7.11 0.53 -9.30
N VAL A 57 6.89 -0.79 -9.32
CA VAL A 57 5.54 -1.38 -9.18
C VAL A 57 4.98 -1.05 -7.79
N ILE A 58 5.80 -1.22 -6.75
CA ILE A 58 5.36 -0.91 -5.38
C ILE A 58 5.09 0.59 -5.22
N LYS A 59 5.96 1.44 -5.78
CA LYS A 59 5.80 2.90 -5.75
C LYS A 59 4.52 3.33 -6.46
N GLN A 60 4.21 2.75 -7.62
CA GLN A 60 2.99 3.04 -8.36
C GLN A 60 1.73 2.69 -7.55
N VAL A 61 1.72 1.53 -6.88
CA VAL A 61 0.59 1.16 -6.01
C VAL A 61 0.49 2.11 -4.82
N TRP A 62 1.61 2.45 -4.19
CA TRP A 62 1.67 3.39 -3.08
C TRP A 62 1.12 4.77 -3.46
N GLU A 63 1.57 5.35 -4.57
CA GLU A 63 1.11 6.65 -5.06
C GLU A 63 -0.39 6.64 -5.39
N GLN A 64 -0.89 5.59 -6.03
CA GLN A 64 -2.29 5.51 -6.45
C GLN A 64 -3.27 5.21 -5.30
N LYS A 65 -2.83 4.52 -4.24
CA LYS A 65 -3.73 3.91 -3.25
C LYS A 65 -3.52 4.39 -1.82
N LEU A 66 -2.35 4.96 -1.50
CA LEU A 66 -1.96 5.18 -0.11
C LEU A 66 -1.43 6.59 0.18
N LYS A 67 -0.64 7.16 -0.74
CA LYS A 67 0.05 8.44 -0.55
C LYS A 67 -0.88 9.58 -0.09
N ASP A 68 -2.08 9.66 -0.66
CA ASP A 68 -3.05 10.72 -0.37
C ASP A 68 -3.95 10.44 0.84
N ASP A 69 -3.90 9.23 1.40
CA ASP A 69 -4.72 8.85 2.55
C ASP A 69 -4.09 9.37 3.85
N LYS A 70 -4.72 10.41 4.41
CA LYS A 70 -4.27 11.09 5.63
C LYS A 70 -4.24 10.17 6.86
N ARG A 71 -4.95 9.05 6.84
CA ARG A 71 -4.93 8.06 7.95
C ARG A 71 -3.57 7.37 8.05
N PHE A 72 -2.81 7.32 6.96
CA PHE A 72 -1.55 6.60 6.85
C PHE A 72 -0.32 7.51 6.76
N ILE A 73 -0.38 8.78 7.22
CA ILE A 73 0.75 9.73 7.10
C ILE A 73 2.06 9.19 7.68
N LYS A 74 2.05 8.58 8.87
CA LYS A 74 3.25 8.00 9.50
C LYS A 74 3.82 6.84 8.67
N LEU A 75 2.94 6.00 8.14
CA LEU A 75 3.29 4.87 7.29
C LEU A 75 3.85 5.35 5.94
N ASN A 76 3.21 6.34 5.31
CA ASN A 76 3.67 6.96 4.07
C ASN A 76 5.05 7.60 4.25
N LEU A 77 5.29 8.27 5.39
CA LEU A 77 6.61 8.83 5.72
C LEU A 77 7.67 7.73 5.87
N MET A 78 7.35 6.64 6.56
CA MET A 78 8.24 5.49 6.72
C MET A 78 8.57 4.85 5.36
N LEU A 79 7.56 4.59 4.53
CA LEU A 79 7.73 4.02 3.19
C LEU A 79 8.58 4.94 2.30
N ALA A 80 8.28 6.25 2.31
CA ALA A 80 9.02 7.25 1.54
C ALA A 80 10.51 7.29 1.91
N ARG A 81 10.82 7.37 3.21
CA ARG A 81 12.21 7.47 3.69
C ARG A 81 12.97 6.15 3.56
N LEU A 82 12.43 5.07 4.12
CA LEU A 82 13.17 3.82 4.28
C LEU A 82 13.22 2.98 3.01
N PHE A 83 12.15 2.96 2.22
CA PHE A 83 12.05 2.11 1.05
C PHE A 83 12.21 2.88 -0.26
N PHE A 84 11.67 4.10 -0.33
CA PHE A 84 11.79 4.92 -1.53
C PHE A 84 13.04 5.81 -1.56
N GLY A 85 13.70 6.02 -0.41
CA GLY A 85 14.90 6.86 -0.32
C GLY A 85 14.60 8.35 -0.55
N MET A 86 13.37 8.76 -0.25
CA MET A 86 12.93 10.14 -0.40
C MET A 86 13.24 10.92 0.88
N ASP A 87 13.90 12.08 0.73
CA ASP A 87 14.07 13.02 1.84
C ASP A 87 12.85 13.95 1.92
N VAL A 88 11.85 13.51 2.69
CA VAL A 88 10.58 14.24 2.86
C VAL A 88 10.19 14.30 4.33
N GLU A 89 9.54 15.37 4.73
CA GLU A 89 8.95 15.54 6.06
C GLU A 89 7.47 15.12 6.10
N SER A 90 6.91 14.98 7.30
CA SER A 90 5.49 14.63 7.47
C SER A 90 4.53 15.67 6.87
N SER A 91 4.95 16.93 6.78
CA SER A 91 4.24 18.05 6.12
C SER A 91 3.92 17.75 4.66
N TYR A 92 4.83 17.05 3.95
CA TYR A 92 4.65 16.61 2.57
C TYR A 92 3.34 15.84 2.36
N PHE A 93 2.91 15.03 3.32
CA PHE A 93 1.67 14.24 3.22
C PHE A 93 0.43 14.94 3.80
N LYS A 94 0.60 16.03 4.55
CA LYS A 94 -0.51 16.82 5.12
C LYS A 94 -1.10 17.78 4.09
N GLU A 95 -0.23 18.32 3.23
CA GLU A 95 -0.56 19.34 2.23
C GLU A 95 -1.05 18.75 0.90
N VAL A 96 -0.85 17.46 0.68
CA VAL A 96 -1.37 16.76 -0.51
C VAL A 96 -2.91 16.76 -0.45
N LYS A 97 -3.52 17.60 -1.30
CA LYS A 97 -4.97 17.61 -1.50
C LYS A 97 -5.40 16.26 -2.04
N ASN A 98 -6.39 15.64 -1.40
CA ASN A 98 -6.95 14.38 -1.87
C ASN A 98 -7.54 14.57 -3.28
N ALA A 99 -6.84 14.10 -4.32
CA ALA A 99 -7.30 14.25 -5.70
C ALA A 99 -8.70 13.63 -5.91
N ARG A 100 -9.04 12.57 -5.16
CA ARG A 100 -10.38 11.99 -5.11
C ARG A 100 -11.45 12.92 -4.54
N PHE A 101 -11.12 13.69 -3.51
CA PHE A 101 -12.05 14.61 -2.86
C PHE A 101 -12.36 15.81 -3.76
N GLU A 102 -11.35 16.34 -4.45
CA GLU A 102 -11.52 17.40 -5.45
C GLU A 102 -12.37 16.92 -6.63
N LYS A 103 -12.18 15.68 -7.09
CA LYS A 103 -13.01 15.10 -8.14
C LYS A 103 -14.48 14.99 -7.73
N LEU A 104 -14.76 14.59 -6.48
CA LEU A 104 -16.13 14.55 -5.94
C LEU A 104 -16.77 15.94 -5.82
N LYS A 105 -16.00 16.97 -5.44
CA LYS A 105 -16.49 18.35 -5.43
C LYS A 105 -16.91 18.85 -6.81
N MET A 106 -16.14 18.52 -7.86
CA MET A 106 -16.48 18.90 -9.24
C MET A 106 -17.79 18.28 -9.74
N PHE A 107 -18.19 17.11 -9.22
CA PHE A 107 -19.46 16.47 -9.59
C PHE A 107 -20.65 16.89 -8.72
N ALA A 108 -20.39 17.62 -7.63
CA ALA A 108 -21.43 18.16 -6.74
C ALA A 108 -21.71 19.65 -7.01
N SER A 109 -21.08 20.24 -8.04
CA SER A 109 -21.28 21.62 -8.49
C SER A 109 -22.10 21.66 -9.77
#